data_AF-A0A3B8RF83-F1
#
_entry.id   AF-A0A3B8RF83-F1
#
_cell.length_a   1.000
_cell.length_b   1.000
_cell.length_c   1.000
_cell.angle_alpha   90.00
_cell.angle_beta   90.00
_cell.angle_gamma   90.00
#
_symmetry.space_group_name_H-M   'P 1'
#
loop_
_entity.id
_entity.type
_entity.pdbx_description
1 polymer ?
#
loop_
_entity_poly.entity_id
_entity_poly.type
_entity_poly.pdbx_seq_one_letter_code
_entity_poly.pdbx_strand_id
1 'polypeptide(L)'
;MPFDHCKVCRKCCHVNPGYPALEIPLLPPERKRWHRLVIESQCQFLAHAGCKLGQEKPFACEQYPLSFDPVEDRYYFDADCPLYEQYQHDLRVDGSEAQRHFLRVDKRLQQLKKKNPDFLKHNFELDADYFELLELEVPHA
;
A
#
# COMPACT_ATOMS: atom_id res chain seq x y z
N MET A 1 3.25 -13.66 0.50
CA MET A 1 2.70 -12.34 0.94
C MET A 1 2.41 -11.55 -0.31
N PRO A 2 1.33 -10.72 -0.40
CA PRO A 2 1.00 -10.07 -1.67
C PRO A 2 2.19 -9.28 -2.24
N PHE A 3 3.09 -8.86 -1.35
CA PHE A 3 4.40 -8.27 -1.62
C PHE A 3 5.39 -9.12 -2.44
N ASP A 4 5.32 -10.45 -2.39
CA ASP A 4 6.10 -11.35 -3.25
C ASP A 4 5.67 -11.22 -4.72
N HIS A 5 4.48 -10.64 -4.98
CA HIS A 5 4.00 -10.30 -6.31
C HIS A 5 4.44 -8.90 -6.78
N CYS A 6 5.14 -8.12 -5.94
CA CYS A 6 5.78 -6.88 -6.41
C CYS A 6 6.80 -7.17 -7.53
N LYS A 7 7.47 -8.33 -7.50
CA LYS A 7 8.31 -8.82 -8.61
C LYS A 7 7.53 -9.09 -9.90
N VAL A 8 6.22 -9.30 -9.79
CA VAL A 8 5.32 -9.63 -10.90
C VAL A 8 4.78 -8.36 -11.55
N CYS A 9 4.13 -7.47 -10.78
CA CYS A 9 3.48 -6.29 -11.38
C CYS A 9 4.40 -5.06 -11.45
N ARG A 10 5.31 -4.86 -10.48
CA ARG A 10 6.24 -3.72 -10.36
C ARG A 10 5.59 -2.32 -10.35
N LYS A 11 4.26 -2.22 -10.46
CA LYS A 11 3.49 -0.97 -10.67
C LYS A 11 3.74 0.08 -9.60
N CYS A 12 3.57 -0.24 -8.31
CA CYS A 12 3.83 0.71 -7.22
C CYS A 12 5.30 1.15 -7.06
N CYS A 13 6.22 0.47 -7.75
CA CYS A 13 7.65 0.77 -7.69
C CYS A 13 8.15 1.41 -8.99
N HIS A 14 7.24 1.83 -9.88
CA HIS A 14 7.56 2.47 -11.14
C HIS A 14 6.65 3.68 -11.39
N VAL A 15 7.23 4.78 -11.85
CA VAL A 15 6.50 5.96 -12.33
C VAL A 15 6.68 6.01 -13.84
N ASN A 16 5.56 6.07 -14.56
CA ASN A 16 5.59 6.09 -16.02
C ASN A 16 6.18 7.41 -16.54
N PRO A 17 6.92 7.40 -17.65
CA PRO A 17 7.42 8.63 -18.25
C PRO A 17 6.31 9.65 -18.50
N GLY A 18 6.56 10.90 -18.11
CA GLY A 18 5.58 12.00 -18.24
C GLY A 18 4.73 12.25 -16.99
N TYR A 19 4.81 11.37 -15.98
CA TYR A 19 4.17 11.58 -14.67
C TYR A 19 5.17 12.17 -13.65
N PRO A 20 4.69 12.94 -12.66
CA PRO A 20 5.55 13.48 -11.60
C PRO A 20 6.09 12.37 -10.70
N ALA A 21 7.28 12.61 -10.14
CA ALA A 21 7.92 11.69 -9.21
C ALA A 21 7.02 11.41 -8.00
N LEU A 22 6.92 10.13 -7.62
CA LEU A 22 6.11 9.67 -6.50
C LEU A 22 6.92 9.76 -5.20
N GLU A 23 6.55 10.68 -4.32
CA GLU A 23 7.12 10.78 -2.97
C GLU A 23 6.32 9.90 -2.00
N ILE A 24 6.98 8.88 -1.44
CA ILE A 24 6.36 7.94 -0.52
C ILE A 24 6.09 8.62 0.82
N PRO A 25 4.84 8.67 1.30
CA PRO A 25 4.53 9.15 2.63
C PRO A 25 5.25 8.32 3.69
N LEU A 26 5.92 8.98 4.63
CA LEU A 26 6.65 8.33 5.72
C LEU A 26 6.07 8.73 7.07
N LEU A 27 5.91 7.77 7.99
CA LEU A 27 5.63 8.03 9.39
C LEU A 27 6.82 8.75 10.08
N PRO A 28 6.62 9.43 11.22
CA PRO A 28 7.70 10.10 11.93
C PRO A 28 8.97 9.24 12.19
N PRO A 29 8.89 7.98 12.68
CA PRO A 29 10.08 7.14 12.82
C PRO A 29 10.71 6.76 11.47
N GLU A 30 9.91 6.61 10.41
CA GLU A 30 10.40 6.28 9.07
C GLU A 30 11.14 7.48 8.45
N ARG A 31 10.65 8.71 8.65
CA ARG A 31 11.35 9.94 8.25
C ARG A 31 12.70 10.09 8.92
N LYS A 32 12.83 9.71 10.20
CA LYS A 32 14.13 9.71 10.88
C LYS A 32 15.13 8.72 10.27
N ARG A 33 14.63 7.61 9.75
CA ARG A 33 15.46 6.54 9.15
C ARG A 33 15.82 6.82 7.69
N TRP A 34 14.84 7.22 6.90
CA TRP A 34 14.97 7.31 5.44
C TRP A 34 15.14 8.75 4.93
N HIS A 35 14.86 9.75 5.76
CA HIS A 35 14.73 11.17 5.42
C HIS A 35 13.63 11.46 4.40
N ARG A 36 13.80 10.96 3.18
CA ARG A 36 12.88 11.13 2.06
C ARG A 36 13.01 9.93 1.12
N LEU A 37 11.88 9.42 0.62
CA LEU A 37 11.86 8.34 -0.37
C LEU A 37 11.03 8.78 -1.58
N VAL A 38 11.69 8.90 -2.74
CA VAL A 38 11.09 9.36 -3.98
C VAL A 38 11.37 8.35 -5.09
N ILE A 39 10.36 8.08 -5.90
CA ILE A 39 10.43 7.24 -7.10
C ILE A 39 10.25 8.16 -8.30
N GLU A 40 11.34 8.44 -9.01
CA GLU A 40 11.29 9.28 -10.22
C GLU A 40 10.91 8.47 -11.48
N SER A 41 11.39 7.24 -11.55
CA SER A 41 11.10 6.30 -12.65
C SER A 41 11.01 4.89 -12.10
N GLN A 42 12.06 4.41 -11.44
CA GLN A 42 12.06 3.12 -10.76
C GLN A 42 12.53 3.27 -9.32
N CYS A 43 11.86 2.59 -8.38
CA CYS A 43 12.28 2.53 -7.00
C CYS A 43 13.66 1.86 -6.89
N GLN A 44 14.61 2.52 -6.23
CA GLN A 44 15.98 2.01 -6.03
C GLN A 44 16.04 0.69 -5.24
N PHE A 45 15.00 0.38 -4.46
CA PHE A 45 14.93 -0.86 -3.68
C PHE A 45 14.26 -2.01 -4.43
N LEU A 46 13.77 -1.78 -5.66
CA LEU A 46 13.20 -2.83 -6.49
C LEU A 46 14.32 -3.62 -7.19
N ALA A 47 14.42 -4.92 -6.90
CA ALA A 47 15.24 -5.88 -7.63
C ALA A 47 14.39 -6.88 -8.40
N HIS A 48 15.05 -7.73 -9.19
CA HIS A 48 14.40 -8.84 -9.90
C HIS A 48 13.61 -9.77 -8.96
N ALA A 49 14.10 -9.99 -7.73
CA ALA A 49 13.41 -10.82 -6.74
C ALA A 49 12.26 -10.09 -6.00
N GLY A 50 12.02 -8.81 -6.29
CA GLY A 50 11.08 -7.95 -5.56
C GLY A 50 11.78 -6.86 -4.75
N CYS A 51 11.06 -6.27 -3.80
CA CYS A 51 11.58 -5.19 -2.97
C CYS A 51 12.60 -5.71 -1.94
N LYS A 52 13.80 -5.15 -1.94
CA LYS A 52 14.90 -5.52 -1.02
C LYS A 52 14.67 -5.12 0.43
N LEU A 53 13.71 -4.22 0.72
CA LEU A 53 13.45 -3.74 2.08
C LEU A 53 12.73 -4.78 2.95
N GLY A 54 12.03 -5.76 2.35
CA GLY A 54 11.31 -6.79 3.13
C GLY A 54 10.37 -6.18 4.18
N GLN A 55 10.64 -6.44 5.46
CA GLN A 55 9.86 -5.94 6.61
C GLN A 55 10.24 -4.50 7.01
N GLU A 56 11.26 -3.92 6.41
CA GLU A 56 11.71 -2.53 6.67
C GLU A 56 11.06 -1.51 5.73
N LYS A 57 10.11 -1.97 4.91
CA LYS A 57 9.32 -1.10 4.05
C LYS A 57 8.62 -0.03 4.90
N PRO A 58 8.54 1.22 4.40
CA PRO A 58 7.62 2.19 4.95
C PRO A 58 6.20 1.65 4.92
N PHE A 59 5.39 2.09 5.88
CA PHE A 59 4.01 1.63 6.00
C PHE A 59 3.21 1.85 4.71
N ALA A 60 3.36 2.99 4.02
CA ALA A 60 2.71 3.26 2.73
C ALA A 60 3.00 2.15 1.69
N CYS A 61 4.26 1.67 1.62
CA CYS A 61 4.65 0.59 0.71
C CYS A 61 4.19 -0.80 1.19
N GLU A 62 3.96 -0.98 2.50
CA GLU A 62 3.34 -2.19 3.05
C GLU A 62 1.82 -2.19 2.83
N GLN A 63 1.18 -1.03 2.81
CA GLN A 63 -0.25 -0.92 2.63
C GLN A 63 -0.66 -1.33 1.21
N TYR A 64 0.05 -0.82 0.20
CA TYR A 64 -0.23 -1.11 -1.21
C TYR A 64 -0.23 -2.62 -1.51
N PRO A 65 -1.20 -3.14 -2.32
CA PRO A 65 -2.20 -2.43 -3.13
C PRO A 65 -3.49 -2.01 -2.42
N LEU A 66 -3.57 -2.16 -1.09
CA LEU A 66 -4.69 -1.67 -0.31
C LEU A 66 -4.57 -0.16 -0.12
N SER A 67 -5.69 0.56 -0.25
CA SER A 67 -5.82 1.94 0.20
C SER A 67 -6.92 2.06 1.25
N PHE A 68 -6.86 3.09 2.10
CA PHE A 68 -7.79 3.27 3.21
C PHE A 68 -8.16 4.75 3.34
N ASP A 69 -9.44 5.06 3.20
CA ASP A 69 -9.98 6.39 3.44
C ASP A 69 -10.28 6.57 4.95
N PRO A 70 -9.52 7.42 5.67
CA PRO A 70 -9.76 7.66 7.09
C PRO A 70 -11.00 8.52 7.37
N VAL A 71 -11.55 9.23 6.38
CA VAL A 71 -12.74 10.07 6.50
C VAL A 71 -14.00 9.20 6.37
N GLU A 72 -14.05 8.35 5.35
CA GLU A 72 -15.19 7.46 5.10
C GLU A 72 -15.12 6.13 5.86
N ASP A 73 -13.96 5.81 6.43
CA ASP A 73 -13.64 4.53 7.07
C ASP A 73 -13.83 3.34 6.11
N ARG A 74 -13.35 3.50 4.88
CA ARG A 74 -13.50 2.53 3.78
C ARG A 74 -12.17 2.05 3.25
N TYR A 75 -12.18 0.81 2.76
CA TYR A 75 -11.02 0.20 2.13
C TYR A 75 -11.21 0.16 0.63
N TYR A 76 -10.12 0.43 -0.06
CA TYR A 76 -10.04 0.38 -1.51
C TYR A 76 -8.86 -0.47 -1.94
N PHE A 77 -8.83 -0.81 -3.22
CA PHE A 77 -7.74 -1.54 -3.82
C PHE A 77 -7.44 -0.94 -5.19
N ASP A 78 -6.16 -0.93 -5.56
CA ASP A 78 -5.73 -0.53 -6.90
C ASP A 78 -6.36 -1.46 -7.95
N ALA A 79 -7.29 -0.92 -8.74
CA ALA A 79 -8.00 -1.62 -9.81
C ALA A 79 -7.07 -2.22 -10.85
N ASP A 80 -5.91 -1.58 -11.00
CA ASP A 80 -4.89 -1.89 -11.98
C ASP A 80 -3.97 -3.02 -11.51
N CYS A 81 -4.09 -3.44 -10.24
CA CYS A 81 -3.37 -4.57 -9.70
C CYS A 81 -3.98 -5.89 -10.21
N PRO A 82 -3.20 -6.77 -10.86
CA PRO A 82 -3.71 -8.04 -11.41
C PRO A 82 -4.19 -9.02 -10.35
N LEU A 83 -3.96 -8.71 -9.07
CA LEU A 83 -4.43 -9.50 -7.93
C LEU A 83 -5.81 -9.09 -7.44
N TYR A 84 -6.44 -8.04 -7.97
CA TYR A 84 -7.70 -7.51 -7.41
C TYR A 84 -8.78 -8.59 -7.22
N GLU A 85 -9.15 -9.31 -8.29
CA GLU A 85 -10.21 -10.33 -8.22
C GLU A 85 -9.85 -11.46 -7.24
N GLN A 86 -8.61 -11.95 -7.31
CA GLN A 86 -8.13 -12.99 -6.41
C GLN A 86 -8.09 -12.51 -4.95
N TYR A 87 -7.63 -11.29 -4.72
CA TYR A 87 -7.53 -10.71 -3.37
C TYR A 87 -8.92 -10.55 -2.76
N GLN A 88 -9.89 -10.03 -3.52
CA GLN A 88 -11.29 -9.88 -3.09
C GLN A 88 -11.92 -11.23 -2.74
N HIS A 89 -11.70 -12.26 -3.57
CA HIS A 89 -12.15 -13.62 -3.28
C HIS A 89 -11.47 -14.18 -2.01
N ASP A 90 -10.14 -14.11 -1.95
CA ASP A 90 -9.35 -14.71 -0.88
C ASP A 90 -9.50 -13.97 0.44
N LEU A 91 -9.96 -12.72 0.45
CA LEU A 91 -10.23 -11.96 1.67
C LEU A 91 -11.26 -12.67 2.58
N ARG A 92 -12.19 -13.44 1.98
CA ARG A 92 -13.22 -14.24 2.68
C ARG A 92 -12.74 -15.63 3.09
N VAL A 93 -11.52 -16.00 2.71
CA VAL A 93 -10.94 -17.32 2.99
C VAL A 93 -10.04 -17.24 4.21
N ASP A 94 -10.41 -17.98 5.26
CA ASP A 94 -9.67 -17.98 6.51
C ASP A 94 -8.22 -18.46 6.34
N GLY A 95 -7.30 -17.68 6.90
CA GLY A 95 -5.87 -17.95 6.79
C GLY A 95 -5.32 -17.78 5.38
N SER A 96 -6.06 -17.20 4.44
CA SER A 96 -5.51 -16.85 3.15
C SER A 96 -4.43 -15.78 3.28
N GLU A 97 -3.66 -15.63 2.22
CA GLU A 97 -2.67 -14.58 2.15
C GLU A 97 -3.29 -13.17 2.15
N ALA A 98 -4.40 -12.98 1.44
CA ALA A 98 -5.15 -11.73 1.41
C ALA A 98 -5.72 -11.37 2.79
N GLN A 99 -6.33 -12.34 3.48
CA GLN A 99 -6.88 -12.11 4.83
C GLN A 99 -5.76 -11.77 5.84
N ARG A 100 -4.66 -12.53 5.84
CA ARG A 100 -3.50 -12.20 6.71
C ARG A 100 -2.89 -10.85 6.38
N HIS A 101 -2.88 -10.46 5.11
CA HIS A 101 -2.42 -9.14 4.69
C HIS A 101 -3.33 -8.04 5.23
N PHE A 102 -4.62 -8.13 4.92
CA PHE A 102 -5.65 -7.19 5.37
C PHE A 102 -5.62 -6.99 6.88
N LEU A 103 -5.68 -8.07 7.68
CA LEU A 103 -5.71 -7.98 9.14
C LEU A 103 -4.48 -7.29 9.74
N ARG A 104 -3.30 -7.49 9.15
CA ARG A 104 -2.07 -6.84 9.60
C ARG A 104 -2.11 -5.35 9.29
N VAL A 105 -2.52 -4.98 8.08
CA VAL A 105 -2.61 -3.58 7.65
C VAL A 105 -3.70 -2.87 8.45
N ASP A 106 -4.88 -3.45 8.58
CA ASP A 106 -5.98 -2.92 9.40
C ASP A 106 -5.53 -2.65 10.84
N LYS A 107 -4.92 -3.65 11.51
CA LYS A 107 -4.40 -3.45 12.87
C LYS A 107 -3.46 -2.25 12.99
N ARG A 108 -2.65 -1.99 11.95
CA ARG A 108 -1.74 -0.85 11.91
C ARG A 108 -2.50 0.45 11.64
N LEU A 109 -3.47 0.45 10.72
CA LEU A 109 -4.36 1.58 10.43
C LEU A 109 -5.12 2.03 11.68
N GLN A 110 -5.71 1.10 12.45
CA GLN A 110 -6.42 1.44 13.69
C GLN A 110 -5.51 2.12 14.73
N GLN A 111 -4.21 1.77 14.77
CA GLN A 111 -3.24 2.45 15.62
C GLN A 111 -2.89 3.84 15.09
N LEU A 112 -2.73 3.97 13.78
CA LEU A 112 -2.38 5.22 13.11
C LEU A 112 -3.52 6.23 13.14
N LYS A 113 -4.79 5.81 13.11
CA LYS A 113 -5.96 6.71 13.26
C LYS A 113 -5.85 7.58 14.51
N LYS A 114 -5.31 7.02 15.60
CA LYS A 114 -5.14 7.74 16.87
C LYS A 114 -3.84 8.53 16.95
N LYS A 115 -2.76 7.99 16.37
CA LYS A 115 -1.40 8.53 16.58
C LYS A 115 -0.94 9.47 15.47
N ASN A 116 -1.40 9.25 14.24
CA ASN A 116 -0.93 9.91 13.03
C ASN A 116 -2.07 10.07 11.99
N PRO A 117 -3.20 10.72 12.35
CA PRO A 117 -4.33 10.88 11.43
C PRO A 117 -3.95 11.68 10.16
N ASP A 118 -3.11 12.71 10.30
CA ASP A 118 -2.66 13.51 9.15
C ASP A 118 -1.86 12.70 8.14
N PHE A 119 -1.08 11.72 8.62
CA PHE A 119 -0.37 10.80 7.74
C PHE A 119 -1.35 9.95 6.94
N LEU A 120 -2.40 9.40 7.58
CA LEU A 120 -3.39 8.56 6.90
C LEU A 120 -4.14 9.34 5.84
N LYS A 121 -4.56 10.57 6.17
CA LYS A 121 -5.23 11.47 5.23
C LYS A 121 -4.33 11.73 4.01
N HIS A 122 -3.09 12.14 4.25
CA HIS A 122 -2.16 12.41 3.17
C HIS A 122 -1.85 11.16 2.33
N ASN A 123 -1.69 9.98 2.97
CA ASN A 123 -1.45 8.75 2.25
C ASN A 123 -2.60 8.37 1.33
N PHE A 124 -3.85 8.49 1.81
CA PHE A 124 -5.03 8.22 1.00
C PHE A 124 -5.18 9.22 -0.15
N GLU A 125 -5.00 10.51 0.11
CA GLU A 125 -5.04 11.56 -0.92
C GLU A 125 -4.04 11.26 -2.05
N LEU A 126 -2.84 10.81 -1.68
CA LEU A 126 -1.80 10.46 -2.64
C LEU A 126 -2.17 9.19 -3.42
N ASP A 127 -2.64 8.15 -2.74
CA ASP A 127 -3.10 6.92 -3.41
C ASP A 127 -4.25 7.20 -4.41
N ALA A 128 -5.22 8.04 -4.03
CA ALA A 128 -6.36 8.41 -4.87
C ALA A 128 -5.98 9.29 -6.07
N ASP A 129 -4.88 10.06 -5.97
CA ASP A 129 -4.37 10.89 -7.07
C ASP A 129 -3.53 10.06 -8.06
N TYR A 130 -2.86 9.00 -7.57
CA TYR A 130 -1.96 8.17 -8.38
C TYR A 130 -2.58 6.88 -8.94
N PHE A 131 -3.63 6.35 -8.31
CA PHE A 131 -4.20 5.04 -8.65
C PHE A 131 -5.71 5.11 -8.89
N GLU A 132 -6.18 4.20 -9.73
CA GLU A 132 -7.62 3.93 -9.86
C GLU A 132 -8.03 3.02 -8.69
N LEU A 133 -8.90 3.52 -7.80
CA LEU A 133 -9.27 2.83 -6.57
C LEU A 133 -10.68 2.25 -6.65
N LEU A 134 -10.80 0.93 -6.46
CA LEU A 134 -12.09 0.24 -6.31
C LEU A 134 -12.36 -0.08 -4.84
N GLU A 135 -13.57 0.20 -4.36
CA GLU A 135 -13.99 -0.13 -3.00
C GLU A 135 -13.96 -1.65 -2.80
N LEU A 136 -13.35 -2.09 -1.69
CA LEU A 136 -13.32 -3.50 -1.29
C LEU A 136 -14.51 -3.82 -0.41
N GLU A 137 -15.21 -4.91 -0.72
CA GLU A 137 -16.18 -5.47 0.21
C GLU A 137 -15.44 -6.24 1.32
N VAL A 138 -15.13 -5.54 2.41
CA VAL A 138 -14.52 -6.15 3.59
C VAL A 138 -15.57 -7.00 4.31
N PRO A 139 -15.30 -8.30 4.54
CA PRO A 139 -16.20 -9.13 5.34
C PRO A 139 -16.31 -8.55 6.75
N HIS A 140 -17.52 -8.26 7.22
CA HIS A 140 -17.73 -7.95 8.63
C HIS A 140 -17.29 -9.17 9.47
N ALA A 141 -16.46 -8.91 10.48
CA ALA A 141 -16.03 -9.91 11.46
C ALA A 141 -17.20 -10.40 12.33
#